data_AF-A0A813FWI0-F1
#
_entry.id   AF-A0A813FWI0-F1
#
_cell.length_a   1.000
_cell.length_b   1.000
_cell.length_c   1.000
_cell.angle_alpha   90.00
_cell.angle_beta   90.00
_cell.angle_gamma   90.00
#
_symmetry.space_group_name_H-M   'P 1'
#
loop_
_entity.id
_entity.type
_entity.pdbx_description
1 polymer ?
#
loop_
_entity_poly.entity_id
_entity_poly.type
_entity_poly.pdbx_seq_one_letter_code
_entity_poly.pdbx_strand_id
1 'polypeptide(L)'
;MAGSNMMRARSSSDTRLHDRTNTALHSLRTRGKPMHQRGVSLATVMDFCGRHFGPNAREINHDALSFSTQMYDIFISHTWRTGRISKYFALLYYRSLFPAVCAGLAAGIIAFALQVHGIIPPFGIIVGSESAEIPEPLPGCLGCLVMGGSTTCAILVMWARLLDLAESTRSTKVTKVSYFFDRLCINQRDAELKQAGIDSIGAYLRTSDSMLVLWAPEYFTRLWCCFELAVFLEKSTNAKLKSLLQNSYAEMEQASEDVRLDLQPTSSPTEIKHEETVPARIAAATSAHRTRHETHDRKLTIIPVQVGVCCVTLLVLGFLVLISARVMEFVDHNLVAPFTGLAYLGGCVAGCRSCRRYSQDRLELNKQIARFTVSSAHCHAPQDREFIKAVIAHLYSETLNEIDGIAAFEQVLRSRVLQNVDKILGSRLDVPWRLIMVVMFSQ
;
A
#
# COMPACT_ATOMS: atom_id res chain seq x y z
N MET A 1 28.92 -45.98 -24.54
CA MET A 1 27.76 -46.17 -23.64
C MET A 1 27.45 -45.00 -22.71
N ALA A 2 28.29 -43.94 -22.62
CA ALA A 2 28.01 -42.78 -21.74
C ALA A 2 26.93 -41.80 -22.25
N GLY A 3 26.66 -41.74 -23.56
CA GLY A 3 25.70 -40.79 -24.15
C GLY A 3 24.21 -41.13 -23.91
N SER A 4 23.87 -42.40 -23.72
CA SER A 4 22.47 -42.85 -23.59
C SER A 4 21.88 -42.53 -22.20
N ASN A 5 22.72 -42.53 -21.16
CA ASN A 5 22.29 -42.15 -19.80
C ASN A 5 22.03 -40.64 -19.66
N MET A 6 22.72 -39.80 -20.45
CA MET A 6 22.55 -38.35 -20.40
C MET A 6 21.23 -37.88 -21.04
N MET A 7 20.77 -38.56 -22.09
CA MET A 7 19.45 -38.29 -22.70
C MET A 7 18.28 -38.70 -21.80
N ARG A 8 18.38 -39.84 -21.08
CA ARG A 8 17.34 -40.26 -20.12
C ARG A 8 17.23 -39.31 -18.92
N ALA A 9 18.36 -38.79 -18.43
CA ALA A 9 18.36 -37.82 -17.34
C ALA A 9 17.65 -36.51 -17.72
N ARG A 10 17.93 -35.97 -18.92
CA ARG A 10 17.25 -34.76 -19.47
C ARG A 10 15.76 -34.96 -19.67
N SER A 11 15.36 -36.10 -20.25
CA SER A 11 13.94 -36.42 -20.43
C SER A 11 13.20 -36.44 -19.09
N SER A 12 13.76 -37.06 -18.04
CA SER A 12 13.10 -37.13 -16.73
C SER A 12 13.04 -35.79 -15.97
N SER A 13 14.01 -34.89 -16.18
CA SER A 13 13.99 -33.55 -15.59
C SER A 13 12.97 -32.65 -16.27
N ASP A 14 12.84 -32.74 -17.59
CA ASP A 14 11.86 -31.98 -18.36
C ASP A 14 10.43 -32.41 -18.02
N THR A 15 10.16 -33.71 -17.84
CA THR A 15 8.82 -34.16 -17.42
C THR A 15 8.45 -33.66 -16.02
N ARG A 16 9.38 -33.68 -15.06
CA ARG A 16 9.13 -33.16 -13.69
C ARG A 16 8.96 -31.65 -13.65
N LEU A 17 9.71 -30.91 -14.47
CA LEU A 17 9.54 -29.47 -14.59
C LEU A 17 8.21 -29.15 -15.26
N HIS A 18 7.83 -29.91 -16.29
CA HIS A 18 6.55 -29.77 -16.96
C HIS A 18 5.38 -30.09 -16.01
N ASP A 19 5.45 -31.15 -15.20
CA ASP A 19 4.42 -31.47 -14.20
C ASP A 19 4.33 -30.42 -13.09
N ARG A 20 5.46 -29.87 -12.63
CA ARG A 20 5.48 -28.78 -11.64
C ARG A 20 4.94 -27.48 -12.21
N THR A 21 5.30 -27.16 -13.44
CA THR A 21 4.82 -25.97 -14.15
C THR A 21 3.34 -26.12 -14.46
N ASN A 22 2.90 -27.29 -14.91
CA ASN A 22 1.49 -27.60 -15.06
C ASN A 22 0.77 -27.59 -13.71
N THR A 23 1.37 -28.00 -12.60
CA THR A 23 0.76 -27.90 -11.26
C THR A 23 0.67 -26.45 -10.77
N ALA A 24 1.69 -25.62 -11.01
CA ALA A 24 1.70 -24.19 -10.67
C ALA A 24 0.77 -23.38 -11.59
N LEU A 25 0.69 -23.77 -12.86
CA LEU A 25 -0.29 -23.22 -13.80
C LEU A 25 -1.68 -23.71 -13.47
N HIS A 26 -1.85 -24.99 -13.10
CA HIS A 26 -3.08 -25.58 -12.61
C HIS A 26 -3.52 -24.94 -11.29
N SER A 27 -2.62 -24.50 -10.40
CA SER A 27 -2.99 -23.70 -9.22
C SER A 27 -3.39 -22.27 -9.61
N LEU A 28 -2.78 -21.70 -10.65
CA LEU A 28 -3.24 -20.47 -11.29
C LEU A 28 -4.53 -20.66 -12.14
N ARG A 29 -4.89 -21.88 -12.57
CA ARG A 29 -5.92 -22.24 -13.59
C ARG A 29 -7.20 -22.83 -12.97
N THR A 30 -7.07 -23.79 -12.06
CA THR A 30 -8.19 -24.67 -11.63
C THR A 30 -8.88 -24.30 -10.32
N ARG A 31 -8.43 -23.24 -9.64
CA ARG A 31 -9.17 -22.64 -8.52
C ARG A 31 -9.88 -21.35 -8.96
N GLY A 32 -10.39 -21.35 -10.19
CA GLY A 32 -11.13 -20.28 -10.86
C GLY A 32 -12.54 -20.02 -10.29
N LYS A 33 -12.76 -20.15 -9.00
CA LYS A 33 -13.69 -19.22 -8.35
C LYS A 33 -12.78 -18.32 -7.53
N PRO A 34 -12.75 -16.99 -7.74
CA PRO A 34 -12.12 -16.09 -6.78
C PRO A 34 -12.80 -16.36 -5.44
N MET A 35 -12.20 -17.22 -4.65
CA MET A 35 -12.84 -17.77 -3.47
C MET A 35 -12.79 -16.66 -2.45
N HIS A 36 -13.88 -15.88 -2.44
CA HIS A 36 -14.07 -14.69 -1.64
C HIS A 36 -12.88 -13.75 -1.80
N GLN A 37 -12.76 -13.08 -2.94
CA GLN A 37 -11.90 -11.88 -3.02
C GLN A 37 -12.39 -10.91 -1.94
N ARG A 38 -11.51 -10.61 -0.97
CA ARG A 38 -11.83 -9.73 0.16
C ARG A 38 -10.95 -8.50 0.09
N GLY A 39 -11.54 -7.32 0.21
CA GLY A 39 -10.84 -6.05 0.37
C GLY A 39 -10.91 -5.56 1.81
N VAL A 40 -10.07 -4.60 2.15
CA VAL A 40 -10.08 -3.90 3.44
C VAL A 40 -10.09 -2.39 3.23
N SER A 41 -10.57 -1.62 4.22
CA SER A 41 -10.32 -0.18 4.21
C SER A 41 -8.92 0.14 4.70
N LEU A 42 -8.43 1.30 4.30
CA LEU A 42 -7.17 1.84 4.82
C LEU A 42 -7.21 2.01 6.33
N ALA A 43 -8.35 2.43 6.91
CA ALA A 43 -8.45 2.61 8.35
C ALA A 43 -8.13 1.29 9.07
N THR A 44 -8.76 0.18 8.65
CA THR A 44 -8.47 -1.17 9.17
C THR A 44 -7.01 -1.58 9.00
N VAL A 45 -6.37 -1.27 7.86
CA VAL A 45 -4.92 -1.54 7.69
C VAL A 45 -4.08 -0.76 8.71
N MET A 46 -4.49 0.46 9.03
CA MET A 46 -3.82 1.39 9.94
C MET A 46 -4.18 1.20 11.42
N ASP A 47 -5.14 0.32 11.74
CA ASP A 47 -5.61 0.04 13.10
C ASP A 47 -4.47 -0.20 14.10
N PHE A 48 -4.60 0.39 15.30
CA PHE A 48 -3.64 0.28 16.41
C PHE A 48 -2.19 0.49 15.95
N CYS A 49 -1.96 1.61 15.23
CA CYS A 49 -0.65 1.99 14.69
C CYS A 49 -0.05 0.92 13.75
N GLY A 50 -0.90 0.34 12.89
CA GLY A 50 -0.50 -0.68 11.94
C GLY A 50 -0.21 -2.04 12.59
N ARG A 51 -1.02 -2.47 13.57
CA ARG A 51 -0.85 -3.77 14.25
C ARG A 51 -0.72 -4.95 13.29
N HIS A 52 -1.40 -4.87 12.14
CA HIS A 52 -1.45 -5.93 11.14
C HIS A 52 -0.13 -6.10 10.38
N PHE A 53 0.78 -5.12 10.44
CA PHE A 53 2.15 -5.27 9.94
C PHE A 53 3.09 -5.98 10.94
N GLY A 54 2.66 -6.21 12.19
CA GLY A 54 3.49 -6.83 13.24
C GLY A 54 3.35 -8.37 13.30
N PRO A 55 4.33 -9.10 13.85
CA PRO A 55 4.34 -10.57 13.85
C PRO A 55 3.16 -11.21 14.61
N ASN A 56 2.69 -10.57 15.68
CA ASN A 56 1.74 -11.15 16.66
C ASN A 56 0.27 -11.10 16.27
N ALA A 57 -0.08 -10.74 15.03
CA ALA A 57 -1.48 -10.67 14.62
C ALA A 57 -2.05 -12.05 14.22
N ARG A 58 -1.81 -13.10 15.02
CA ARG A 58 -2.26 -14.48 14.72
C ARG A 58 -3.75 -14.70 14.97
N GLU A 59 -4.40 -13.87 15.78
CA GLU A 59 -5.84 -13.93 16.06
C GLU A 59 -6.65 -12.91 15.25
N ILE A 60 -6.33 -12.71 13.97
CA ILE A 60 -7.16 -11.85 13.12
C ILE A 60 -8.42 -12.64 12.73
N ASN A 61 -9.59 -12.08 13.03
CA ASN A 61 -10.84 -12.52 12.43
C ASN A 61 -10.96 -11.85 11.05
N HIS A 62 -10.52 -12.56 10.00
CA HIS A 62 -10.48 -12.02 8.64
C HIS A 62 -11.86 -11.59 8.15
N ASP A 63 -12.89 -12.38 8.45
CA ASP A 63 -14.24 -12.13 7.97
C ASP A 63 -14.87 -10.89 8.59
N ALA A 64 -14.49 -10.54 9.82
CA ALA A 64 -14.95 -9.34 10.50
C ALA A 64 -14.26 -8.06 10.02
N LEU A 65 -13.02 -8.14 9.52
CA LEU A 65 -12.18 -6.98 9.21
C LEU A 65 -12.10 -6.65 7.71
N SER A 66 -12.48 -7.59 6.86
CA SER A 66 -12.48 -7.44 5.41
C SER A 66 -13.87 -7.62 4.84
N PHE A 67 -14.11 -7.18 3.61
CA PHE A 67 -15.40 -7.26 2.94
C PHE A 67 -15.24 -7.87 1.54
N SER A 68 -16.27 -8.54 1.02
CA SER A 68 -16.19 -9.10 -0.33
C SER A 68 -16.06 -7.98 -1.37
N THR A 69 -15.12 -8.14 -2.29
CA THR A 69 -14.90 -7.23 -3.42
C THR A 69 -14.56 -8.04 -4.66
N GLN A 70 -14.83 -7.51 -5.85
CA GLN A 70 -14.39 -8.11 -7.12
C GLN A 70 -13.11 -7.46 -7.65
N MET A 71 -12.78 -6.27 -7.15
CA MET A 71 -11.63 -5.48 -7.58
C MET A 71 -11.02 -4.74 -6.40
N TYR A 72 -9.80 -4.28 -6.59
CA TYR A 72 -9.08 -3.49 -5.63
C TYR A 72 -8.74 -2.14 -6.25
N ASP A 73 -9.02 -1.07 -5.53
CA ASP A 73 -8.53 0.24 -5.93
C ASP A 73 -7.00 0.30 -5.78
N ILE A 74 -6.48 -0.33 -4.72
CA ILE A 74 -5.05 -0.24 -4.34
C ILE A 74 -4.53 -1.60 -3.83
N PHE A 75 -3.48 -2.12 -4.48
CA PHE A 75 -2.67 -3.23 -3.98
C PHE A 75 -1.54 -2.72 -3.09
N ILE A 76 -1.48 -3.11 -1.82
CA ILE A 76 -0.38 -2.71 -0.92
C ILE A 76 0.73 -3.75 -0.98
N SER A 77 1.83 -3.44 -1.69
CA SER A 77 3.04 -4.26 -1.66
C SER A 77 4.02 -3.71 -0.62
N HIS A 78 4.62 -4.62 0.16
CA HIS A 78 5.53 -4.27 1.24
C HIS A 78 6.43 -5.45 1.63
N THR A 79 7.52 -5.17 2.35
CA THR A 79 8.37 -6.21 2.95
C THR A 79 8.00 -6.45 4.41
N TRP A 80 7.88 -7.72 4.82
CA TRP A 80 7.63 -8.11 6.21
C TRP A 80 8.83 -7.86 7.16
N ARG A 81 10.03 -7.60 6.64
CA ARG A 81 11.24 -7.33 7.45
C ARG A 81 11.21 -5.97 8.14
N THR A 82 10.53 -4.99 7.57
CA THR A 82 10.49 -3.63 8.11
C THR A 82 9.45 -3.52 9.22
N GLY A 83 9.80 -2.80 10.29
CA GLY A 83 8.94 -2.56 11.44
C GLY A 83 7.60 -1.91 11.08
N ARG A 84 6.55 -2.28 11.82
CA ARG A 84 5.17 -1.82 11.58
C ARG A 84 5.00 -0.30 11.65
N ILE A 85 5.73 0.35 12.57
CA ILE A 85 5.57 1.77 12.86
C ILE A 85 6.00 2.63 11.66
N SER A 86 7.10 2.27 11.00
CA SER A 86 7.55 2.99 9.80
C SER A 86 6.54 2.88 8.65
N LYS A 87 5.90 1.72 8.48
CA LYS A 87 4.83 1.53 7.49
C LYS A 87 3.58 2.34 7.84
N TYR A 88 3.20 2.36 9.12
CA TYR A 88 2.09 3.18 9.61
C TYR A 88 2.33 4.66 9.34
N PHE A 89 3.50 5.20 9.67
CA PHE A 89 3.85 6.59 9.37
C PHE A 89 3.94 6.87 7.86
N ALA A 90 4.38 5.91 7.05
CA ALA A 90 4.35 6.04 5.60
C ALA A 90 2.92 6.19 5.06
N LEU A 91 1.96 5.45 5.63
CA LEU A 91 0.54 5.56 5.27
C LEU A 91 -0.09 6.87 5.78
N LEU A 92 0.26 7.33 6.99
CA LEU A 92 -0.15 8.65 7.49
C LEU A 92 0.34 9.77 6.57
N TYR A 93 1.62 9.72 6.20
CA TYR A 93 2.21 10.65 5.24
C TYR A 93 1.49 10.62 3.89
N TYR A 94 1.20 9.42 3.38
CA TYR A 94 0.57 9.24 2.08
C TYR A 94 -0.84 9.83 2.01
N ARG A 95 -1.69 9.50 2.99
CA ARG A 95 -3.13 9.73 2.88
C ARG A 95 -3.65 10.86 3.77
N SER A 96 -3.02 11.06 4.94
CA SER A 96 -3.56 11.92 5.99
C SER A 96 -2.84 13.27 6.11
N LEU A 97 -1.59 13.39 5.66
CA LEU A 97 -0.80 14.62 5.90
C LEU A 97 -1.43 15.87 5.27
N PHE A 98 -1.75 15.81 3.98
CA PHE A 98 -2.34 16.96 3.28
C PHE A 98 -3.67 17.44 3.91
N PRO A 99 -4.70 16.59 4.09
CA PRO A 99 -5.94 17.04 4.72
C PRO A 99 -5.74 17.49 6.18
N ALA A 100 -4.79 16.90 6.90
CA ALA A 100 -4.45 17.34 8.25
C ALA A 100 -3.92 18.77 8.29
N VAL A 101 -2.96 19.09 7.42
CA VAL A 101 -2.40 20.45 7.32
C VAL A 101 -3.49 21.45 6.90
N CYS A 102 -4.31 21.12 5.89
CA CYS A 102 -5.40 22.01 5.46
C CYS A 102 -6.42 22.25 6.58
N ALA A 103 -6.84 21.20 7.29
CA ALA A 103 -7.79 21.33 8.40
C ALA A 103 -7.22 22.12 9.58
N GLY A 104 -5.93 21.91 9.90
CA GLY A 104 -5.23 22.67 10.93
C GLY A 104 -5.09 24.15 10.60
N LEU A 105 -4.72 24.47 9.35
CA LEU A 105 -4.66 25.85 8.88
C LEU A 105 -6.03 26.52 8.95
N ALA A 106 -7.08 25.85 8.48
CA ALA A 106 -8.44 26.37 8.57
C ALA A 106 -8.88 26.60 10.02
N ALA A 107 -8.61 25.66 10.93
CA ALA A 107 -8.91 25.81 12.35
C ALA A 107 -8.16 26.97 12.99
N GLY A 108 -6.88 27.17 12.64
CA GLY A 108 -6.09 28.32 13.10
C GLY A 108 -6.65 29.66 12.61
N ILE A 109 -7.04 29.75 11.34
CA ILE A 109 -7.66 30.96 10.75
C ILE A 109 -9.02 31.26 11.40
N ILE A 110 -9.84 30.24 11.60
CA ILE A 110 -11.15 30.41 12.26
C ILE A 110 -10.95 30.88 13.71
N ALA A 111 -10.02 30.26 14.45
CA ALA A 111 -9.71 30.70 15.82
C ALA A 111 -9.24 32.16 15.85
N PHE A 112 -8.40 32.57 14.90
CA PHE A 112 -7.95 33.96 14.77
C PHE A 112 -9.12 34.91 14.52
N ALA A 113 -10.01 34.61 13.57
CA ALA A 113 -11.18 35.43 13.28
C ALA A 113 -12.11 35.55 14.48
N LEU A 114 -12.37 34.45 15.19
CA LEU A 114 -13.20 34.46 16.40
C LEU A 114 -12.58 35.30 17.53
N GLN A 115 -11.25 35.34 17.65
CA GLN A 115 -10.55 36.21 18.61
C GLN A 115 -10.67 37.68 18.24
N VAL A 116 -10.45 38.03 16.95
CA VAL A 116 -10.58 39.41 16.46
C VAL A 116 -12.00 39.96 16.68
N HIS A 117 -13.01 39.10 16.58
CA HIS A 117 -14.40 39.48 16.86
C HIS A 117 -14.80 39.41 18.34
N GLY A 118 -13.89 39.08 19.25
CA GLY A 118 -14.16 38.97 20.68
C GLY A 118 -15.12 37.84 21.06
N ILE A 119 -15.35 36.88 20.17
CA ILE A 119 -16.25 35.73 20.42
C ILE A 119 -15.57 34.73 21.35
N ILE A 120 -14.27 34.48 21.15
CA ILE A 120 -13.45 33.70 22.06
C ILE A 120 -12.39 34.60 22.69
N PRO A 121 -12.06 34.41 23.99
CA PRO A 121 -11.04 35.22 24.63
C PRO A 121 -9.67 34.97 23.96
N PRO A 122 -8.79 35.98 23.90
CA PRO A 122 -7.39 35.73 23.56
C PRO A 122 -6.81 34.77 24.60
N PHE A 123 -6.36 33.60 24.15
CA PHE A 123 -5.64 32.65 25.01
C PHE A 123 -4.23 33.20 25.25
N GLY A 124 -4.09 34.00 26.31
CA GLY A 124 -2.83 34.52 26.85
C GLY A 124 -2.95 34.63 28.36
N ILE A 125 -1.84 34.41 29.08
CA ILE A 125 -1.79 34.68 30.51
C ILE A 125 -1.77 36.19 30.66
N ILE A 126 -2.76 36.78 31.34
CA ILE A 126 -2.72 38.20 31.72
C ILE A 126 -1.56 38.32 32.71
N VAL A 127 -0.41 38.78 32.23
CA VAL A 127 0.70 39.14 33.12
C VAL A 127 0.30 40.44 33.78
N GLY A 128 -0.12 40.35 35.04
CA GLY A 128 -0.36 41.51 35.89
C GLY A 128 0.95 42.26 36.12
N SER A 129 1.29 43.16 35.21
CA SER A 129 2.21 44.25 35.48
C SER A 129 1.46 45.25 36.34
N GLU A 130 1.83 45.39 37.61
CA GLU A 130 1.19 46.29 38.58
C GLU A 130 1.29 47.79 38.22
N SER A 131 1.92 48.20 37.10
CA SER A 131 2.24 49.62 36.90
C SER A 131 2.31 50.13 35.45
N ALA A 132 1.79 49.42 34.45
CA ALA A 132 1.79 49.94 33.08
C ALA A 132 0.46 49.71 32.38
N GLU A 133 -0.02 50.74 31.67
CA GLU A 133 -1.11 50.72 30.70
C GLU A 133 -1.18 49.35 30.03
N ILE A 134 -2.31 48.64 30.25
CA ILE A 134 -2.51 47.25 29.83
C ILE A 134 -2.14 47.16 28.35
N PRO A 135 -1.02 46.48 27.98
CA PRO A 135 -0.72 46.26 26.59
C PRO A 135 -1.86 45.43 26.05
N GLU A 136 -2.60 45.95 25.06
CA GLU A 136 -3.64 45.16 24.42
C GLU A 136 -3.01 43.84 23.97
N PRO A 137 -3.51 42.68 24.46
CA PRO A 137 -2.92 41.40 24.14
C PRO A 137 -2.93 41.26 22.62
N LEU A 138 -1.75 41.17 22.02
CA LEU A 138 -1.62 41.10 20.57
C LEU A 138 -2.52 39.96 20.06
N PRO A 139 -3.58 40.25 19.29
CA PRO A 139 -4.54 39.23 18.90
C PRO A 139 -3.85 38.14 18.08
N GLY A 140 -4.03 36.87 18.45
CA GLY A 140 -3.85 35.77 17.48
C GLY A 140 -2.68 34.79 17.62
N CYS A 141 -1.80 34.85 18.62
CA CYS A 141 -0.57 34.05 18.53
C CYS A 141 -0.69 32.59 19.03
N LEU A 142 -0.93 32.37 20.34
CA LEU A 142 -0.80 31.04 20.94
C LEU A 142 -2.05 30.17 20.77
N GLY A 143 -3.24 30.72 21.02
CA GLY A 143 -4.50 29.98 20.90
C GLY A 143 -4.73 29.44 19.49
N CYS A 144 -4.48 30.25 18.46
CA CYS A 144 -4.62 29.86 17.06
C CYS A 144 -3.64 28.74 16.68
N LEU A 145 -2.40 28.85 17.15
CA LEU A 145 -1.37 27.83 16.94
C LEU A 145 -1.80 26.50 17.60
N VAL A 146 -2.19 26.53 18.87
CA VAL A 146 -2.60 25.33 19.61
C VAL A 146 -3.81 24.67 18.96
N MET A 147 -4.83 25.46 18.57
CA MET A 147 -6.01 24.95 17.86
C MET A 147 -5.66 24.35 16.50
N GLY A 148 -4.84 25.05 15.70
CA GLY A 148 -4.44 24.57 14.38
C GLY A 148 -3.56 23.33 14.43
N GLY A 149 -2.56 23.31 15.32
CA GLY A 149 -1.66 22.17 15.48
C GLY A 149 -2.33 20.94 16.11
N SER A 150 -3.18 21.14 17.13
CA SER A 150 -3.96 20.03 17.70
C SER A 150 -4.93 19.45 16.68
N THR A 151 -5.61 20.29 15.89
CA THR A 151 -6.46 19.85 14.77
C THR A 151 -5.64 19.09 13.72
N THR A 152 -4.45 19.58 13.37
CA THR A 152 -3.54 18.87 12.45
C THR A 152 -3.21 17.47 12.99
N CYS A 153 -2.80 17.35 14.25
CA CYS A 153 -2.46 16.07 14.87
C CYS A 153 -3.68 15.13 14.93
N ALA A 154 -4.85 15.64 15.32
CA ALA A 154 -6.09 14.88 15.40
C ALA A 154 -6.50 14.35 14.02
N ILE A 155 -6.53 15.21 13.00
CA ILE A 155 -6.87 14.82 11.63
C ILE A 155 -5.82 13.88 11.07
N LEU A 156 -4.52 14.11 11.30
CA LEU A 156 -3.46 13.23 10.81
C LEU A 156 -3.71 11.77 11.22
N VAL A 157 -4.03 11.54 12.50
CA VAL A 157 -4.28 10.20 13.05
C VAL A 157 -5.67 9.66 12.69
N MET A 158 -6.70 10.51 12.70
CA MET A 158 -8.10 10.09 12.56
C MET A 158 -8.62 10.10 11.11
N TRP A 159 -7.91 10.71 10.16
CA TRP A 159 -8.40 10.92 8.80
C TRP A 159 -8.90 9.64 8.11
N ALA A 160 -8.15 8.54 8.22
CA ALA A 160 -8.58 7.26 7.63
C ALA A 160 -9.92 6.77 8.21
N ARG A 161 -10.14 6.96 9.53
CA ARG A 161 -11.39 6.61 10.20
C ARG A 161 -12.53 7.56 9.81
N LEU A 162 -12.23 8.85 9.67
CA LEU A 162 -13.21 9.85 9.24
C LEU A 162 -13.69 9.55 7.82
N LEU A 163 -12.82 9.11 6.92
CA LEU A 163 -13.21 8.66 5.59
C LEU A 163 -14.11 7.43 5.64
N ASP A 164 -13.73 6.40 6.39
CA ASP A 164 -14.57 5.20 6.57
C ASP A 164 -15.96 5.55 7.13
N LEU A 165 -16.04 6.48 8.10
CA LEU A 165 -17.32 6.94 8.66
C LEU A 165 -18.12 7.78 7.66
N ALA A 166 -17.48 8.66 6.91
CA ALA A 166 -18.12 9.48 5.88
C ALA A 166 -18.66 8.60 4.74
N GLU A 167 -17.97 7.53 4.38
CA GLU A 167 -18.44 6.52 3.44
C GLU A 167 -19.61 5.71 4.01
N SER A 168 -19.59 5.38 5.31
CA SER A 168 -20.68 4.64 5.96
C SER A 168 -21.97 5.44 6.16
N THR A 169 -21.88 6.77 6.29
CA THR A 169 -23.03 7.65 6.57
C THR A 169 -23.69 8.21 5.32
N ARG A 170 -22.97 8.26 4.19
CA ARG A 170 -23.57 8.64 2.91
C ARG A 170 -24.45 7.49 2.41
N SER A 171 -25.77 7.71 2.49
CA SER A 171 -26.78 6.84 1.86
C SER A 171 -26.71 6.82 0.32
N THR A 172 -25.88 7.68 -0.28
CA THR A 172 -25.52 7.60 -1.70
C THR A 172 -24.45 6.52 -1.89
N LYS A 173 -24.63 5.67 -2.91
CA LYS A 173 -23.78 4.51 -3.26
C LYS A 173 -22.31 4.86 -3.61
N VAL A 174 -21.59 5.53 -2.71
CA VAL A 174 -20.14 5.72 -2.85
C VAL A 174 -19.50 4.39 -2.50
N THR A 175 -18.87 3.76 -3.48
CA THR A 175 -18.13 2.51 -3.32
C THR A 175 -16.97 2.74 -2.37
N LYS A 176 -16.93 1.99 -1.27
CA LYS A 176 -15.83 1.97 -0.32
C LYS A 176 -14.51 1.69 -1.04
N VAL A 177 -13.47 2.49 -0.78
CA VAL A 177 -12.16 2.26 -1.38
C VAL A 177 -11.59 0.95 -0.84
N SER A 178 -11.33 0.02 -1.74
CA SER A 178 -10.92 -1.34 -1.48
C SER A 178 -9.41 -1.50 -1.62
N TYR A 179 -8.77 -1.92 -0.54
CA TYR A 179 -7.35 -2.23 -0.52
C TYR A 179 -7.14 -3.74 -0.50
N PHE A 180 -6.19 -4.24 -1.28
CA PHE A 180 -5.62 -5.56 -1.07
C PHE A 180 -4.45 -5.45 -0.10
N PHE A 181 -4.55 -6.17 1.00
CA PHE A 181 -3.49 -6.34 1.99
C PHE A 181 -3.43 -7.81 2.38
N ASP A 182 -2.39 -8.50 1.92
CA ASP A 182 -2.18 -9.95 2.02
C ASP A 182 -2.65 -10.57 3.35
N ARG A 183 -2.23 -10.00 4.48
CA ARG A 183 -2.56 -10.55 5.80
C ARG A 183 -4.04 -10.46 6.17
N LEU A 184 -4.77 -9.47 5.67
CA LEU A 184 -6.18 -9.30 5.99
C LEU A 184 -7.10 -9.92 4.93
N CYS A 185 -6.66 -9.91 3.68
CA CYS A 185 -7.42 -10.37 2.52
C CYS A 185 -7.30 -11.89 2.28
N ILE A 186 -6.19 -12.50 2.70
CA ILE A 186 -5.98 -13.96 2.63
C ILE A 186 -6.25 -14.57 4.01
N ASN A 187 -7.01 -15.67 4.05
CA ASN A 187 -7.26 -16.41 5.27
C ASN A 187 -5.93 -16.91 5.86
N GLN A 188 -5.54 -16.46 7.05
CA GLN A 188 -4.28 -16.85 7.68
C GLN A 188 -4.38 -18.07 8.58
N ARG A 189 -5.61 -18.54 8.89
CA ARG A 189 -5.89 -19.61 9.85
C ARG A 189 -5.92 -20.98 9.19
N ASP A 190 -6.64 -21.07 8.08
CA ASP A 190 -6.79 -22.30 7.31
C ASP A 190 -5.63 -22.39 6.29
N ALA A 191 -4.83 -23.46 6.39
CA ALA A 191 -3.64 -23.64 5.57
C ALA A 191 -3.97 -23.81 4.08
N GLU A 192 -5.07 -24.47 3.74
CA GLU A 192 -5.50 -24.69 2.35
C GLU A 192 -6.01 -23.39 1.74
N LEU A 193 -6.83 -22.65 2.48
CA LEU A 193 -7.34 -21.34 2.07
C LEU A 193 -6.21 -20.31 1.96
N LYS A 194 -5.24 -20.37 2.87
CA LYS A 194 -4.04 -19.54 2.82
C LYS A 194 -3.25 -19.81 1.55
N GLN A 195 -2.99 -21.07 1.25
CA GLN A 195 -2.27 -21.46 0.05
C GLN A 195 -3.04 -21.05 -1.20
N ALA A 196 -4.35 -21.30 -1.26
CA ALA A 196 -5.20 -20.86 -2.36
C ALA A 196 -5.17 -19.33 -2.56
N GLY A 197 -5.14 -18.55 -1.48
CA GLY A 197 -4.97 -17.11 -1.53
C GLY A 197 -3.60 -16.68 -2.05
N ILE A 198 -2.52 -17.36 -1.64
CA ILE A 198 -1.15 -17.12 -2.14
C ILE A 198 -1.06 -17.44 -3.64
N ASP A 199 -1.62 -18.58 -4.05
CA ASP A 199 -1.68 -19.00 -5.46
C ASP A 199 -2.46 -17.98 -6.30
N SER A 200 -3.45 -17.30 -5.69
CA SER A 200 -4.31 -16.31 -6.34
C SER A 200 -3.75 -14.88 -6.41
N ILE A 201 -2.51 -14.63 -5.95
CA ILE A 201 -2.00 -13.25 -5.91
C ILE A 201 -1.86 -12.62 -7.31
N GLY A 202 -1.55 -13.42 -8.34
CA GLY A 202 -1.59 -12.94 -9.73
C GLY A 202 -2.99 -12.46 -10.17
N ALA A 203 -4.05 -13.02 -9.60
CA ALA A 203 -5.42 -12.52 -9.81
C ALA A 203 -5.62 -11.18 -9.10
N TYR A 204 -5.21 -11.07 -7.82
CA TYR A 204 -5.35 -9.83 -7.05
C TYR A 204 -4.60 -8.65 -7.68
N LEU A 205 -3.37 -8.87 -8.16
CA LEU A 205 -2.58 -7.86 -8.87
C LEU A 205 -3.27 -7.36 -10.14
N ARG A 206 -3.93 -8.25 -10.87
CA ARG A 206 -4.61 -7.89 -12.11
C ARG A 206 -5.91 -7.14 -11.88
N THR A 207 -6.65 -7.51 -10.84
CA THR A 207 -7.89 -6.82 -10.44
C THR A 207 -7.62 -5.57 -9.61
N SER A 208 -6.36 -5.11 -9.54
CA SER A 208 -5.97 -3.88 -8.86
C SER A 208 -5.74 -2.73 -9.85
N ASP A 209 -6.43 -1.62 -9.65
CA ASP A 209 -6.28 -0.41 -10.48
C ASP A 209 -4.93 0.29 -10.26
N SER A 210 -4.42 0.22 -9.04
CA SER A 210 -3.15 0.82 -8.65
C SER A 210 -2.36 -0.04 -7.66
N MET A 211 -1.06 0.21 -7.57
CA MET A 211 -0.16 -0.43 -6.61
C MET A 211 0.52 0.64 -5.74
N LEU A 212 0.45 0.43 -4.43
CA LEU A 212 1.14 1.20 -3.41
C LEU A 212 2.28 0.37 -2.83
N VAL A 213 3.51 0.75 -3.13
CA VAL A 213 4.74 0.12 -2.62
C VAL A 213 5.21 0.88 -1.39
N LEU A 214 5.16 0.24 -0.22
CA LEU A 214 5.80 0.72 1.01
C LEU A 214 7.28 0.32 0.98
N TRP A 215 8.09 1.15 0.33
CA TRP A 215 9.47 0.85 0.04
C TRP A 215 10.35 0.99 1.29
N ALA A 216 11.09 -0.08 1.58
CA ALA A 216 12.17 -0.11 2.56
C ALA A 216 13.46 -0.64 1.91
N PRO A 217 14.63 -0.43 2.52
CA PRO A 217 15.92 -0.82 1.94
C PRO A 217 16.01 -2.31 1.58
N GLU A 218 15.25 -3.18 2.24
CA GLU A 218 15.25 -4.62 1.98
C GLU A 218 14.21 -5.06 0.92
N TYR A 219 13.39 -4.15 0.40
CA TYR A 219 12.28 -4.50 -0.49
C TYR A 219 12.74 -5.24 -1.75
N PHE A 220 13.74 -4.70 -2.46
CA PHE A 220 14.25 -5.29 -3.70
C PHE A 220 15.16 -6.51 -3.46
N THR A 221 15.42 -6.87 -2.20
CA THR A 221 16.08 -8.13 -1.86
C THR A 221 15.09 -9.30 -1.83
N ARG A 222 13.77 -9.06 -1.92
CA ARG A 222 12.72 -10.07 -1.77
C ARG A 222 12.17 -10.49 -3.12
N LEU A 223 12.21 -11.78 -3.43
CA LEU A 223 11.77 -12.30 -4.73
C LEU A 223 10.28 -12.01 -4.98
N TRP A 224 9.44 -12.26 -3.97
CA TRP A 224 7.99 -12.03 -4.04
C TRP A 224 7.64 -10.56 -4.37
N CYS A 225 8.26 -9.61 -3.67
CA CYS A 225 8.02 -8.17 -3.88
C CYS A 225 8.45 -7.70 -5.27
N CYS A 226 9.58 -8.21 -5.79
CA CYS A 226 10.04 -7.91 -7.15
C CYS A 226 9.12 -8.52 -8.21
N PHE A 227 8.66 -9.75 -7.98
CA PHE A 227 7.70 -10.43 -8.84
C PHE A 227 6.38 -9.65 -8.95
N GLU A 228 5.78 -9.26 -7.82
CA GLU A 228 4.56 -8.42 -7.79
C GLU A 228 4.70 -7.17 -8.64
N LEU A 229 5.81 -6.44 -8.44
CA LEU A 229 6.05 -5.18 -9.09
C LEU A 229 6.24 -5.32 -10.61
N ALA A 230 6.99 -6.34 -11.04
CA ALA A 230 7.19 -6.63 -12.45
C ALA A 230 5.88 -7.04 -13.15
N VAL A 231 5.14 -7.97 -12.55
CA VAL A 231 3.83 -8.43 -13.07
C VAL A 231 2.82 -7.29 -13.12
N PHE A 232 2.80 -6.41 -12.12
CA PHE A 232 1.89 -5.27 -12.10
C PHE A 232 2.18 -4.28 -13.26
N LEU A 233 3.45 -4.00 -13.52
CA LEU A 233 3.90 -3.01 -14.51
C LEU A 233 3.82 -3.50 -15.96
N GLU A 234 3.76 -4.81 -16.19
CA GLU A 234 3.90 -5.38 -17.52
C GLU A 234 2.56 -5.70 -18.19
N LYS A 235 2.12 -4.83 -19.10
CA LYS A 235 0.86 -4.99 -19.84
C LYS A 235 0.75 -6.31 -20.63
N SER A 236 1.83 -6.73 -21.32
CA SER A 236 1.88 -7.98 -22.11
C SER A 236 1.73 -9.22 -21.23
N THR A 237 2.41 -9.25 -20.09
CA THR A 237 2.30 -10.32 -19.10
C THR A 237 0.90 -10.39 -18.51
N ASN A 238 0.23 -9.26 -18.28
CA ASN A 238 -1.17 -9.26 -17.87
C ASN A 238 -2.11 -9.78 -18.95
N ALA A 239 -1.85 -9.51 -20.23
CA ALA A 239 -2.62 -10.06 -21.33
C ALA A 239 -2.44 -11.59 -21.45
N LYS A 240 -1.21 -12.09 -21.34
CA LYS A 240 -0.93 -13.54 -21.27
C LYS A 240 -1.57 -14.17 -20.04
N LEU A 241 -1.44 -13.55 -18.86
CA LEU A 241 -2.09 -14.01 -17.63
C LEU A 241 -3.62 -14.03 -17.77
N LYS A 242 -4.20 -13.08 -18.53
CA LYS A 242 -5.63 -13.01 -18.85
C LYS A 242 -6.04 -14.15 -19.77
N SER A 243 -5.31 -14.41 -20.85
CA SER A 243 -5.63 -15.54 -21.74
C SER A 243 -5.50 -16.88 -21.03
N LEU A 244 -4.45 -17.07 -20.23
CA LEU A 244 -4.25 -18.29 -19.45
C LEU A 244 -5.41 -18.56 -18.51
N LEU A 245 -5.83 -17.55 -17.76
CA LEU A 245 -6.97 -17.69 -16.86
C LEU A 245 -8.28 -17.84 -17.63
N GLN A 246 -8.53 -17.10 -18.71
CA GLN A 246 -9.75 -17.27 -19.52
C GLN A 246 -9.88 -18.69 -20.09
N ASN A 247 -8.79 -19.24 -20.63
CA ASN A 247 -8.75 -20.62 -21.11
C ASN A 247 -9.03 -21.61 -19.97
N SER A 248 -8.54 -21.30 -18.77
CA SER A 248 -8.80 -22.07 -17.57
C SER A 248 -10.28 -22.07 -17.16
N TYR A 249 -10.92 -20.89 -17.20
CA TYR A 249 -12.35 -20.75 -16.90
C TYR A 249 -13.21 -21.53 -17.89
N ALA A 250 -12.92 -21.45 -19.19
CA ALA A 250 -13.66 -22.16 -20.23
C ALA A 250 -13.60 -23.68 -20.06
N GLU A 251 -12.43 -24.23 -19.75
CA GLU A 251 -12.26 -25.67 -19.49
C GLU A 251 -12.96 -26.13 -18.21
N MET A 252 -12.97 -25.31 -17.16
CA MET A 252 -13.69 -25.62 -15.93
C MET A 252 -15.21 -25.56 -16.10
N GLU A 253 -15.73 -24.61 -16.88
CA GLU A 253 -17.15 -24.46 -17.17
C GLU A 253 -17.66 -25.70 -17.92
N GLN A 254 -16.91 -26.11 -18.95
CA GLN A 254 -17.17 -27.33 -19.73
C GLN A 254 -17.12 -28.59 -18.85
N ALA A 255 -16.10 -28.74 -18.00
CA ALA A 255 -16.02 -29.88 -17.08
C ALA A 255 -17.15 -29.91 -16.04
N SER A 256 -17.65 -28.74 -15.60
CA SER A 256 -18.79 -28.68 -14.67
C SER A 256 -20.13 -29.00 -15.36
N GLU A 257 -20.25 -28.64 -16.64
CA GLU A 257 -21.43 -28.88 -17.46
C GLU A 257 -21.54 -30.37 -17.82
N ASP A 258 -20.42 -31.02 -18.12
CA ASP A 258 -20.33 -32.47 -18.32
C ASP A 258 -20.77 -33.24 -17.05
N VAL A 259 -20.28 -32.84 -15.87
CA VAL A 259 -20.70 -33.44 -14.58
C VAL A 259 -22.19 -33.19 -14.28
N ARG A 260 -22.75 -32.07 -14.75
CA ARG A 260 -24.16 -31.71 -14.56
C ARG A 260 -25.08 -32.47 -15.52
N LEU A 261 -24.61 -32.82 -16.71
CA LEU A 261 -25.31 -33.67 -17.67
C LEU A 261 -25.41 -35.12 -17.16
N ASP A 262 -24.40 -35.61 -16.44
CA ASP A 262 -24.43 -36.94 -15.81
C ASP A 262 -25.35 -37.05 -14.58
N LEU A 263 -25.74 -35.91 -13.99
CA LEU A 263 -26.54 -35.86 -12.76
C LEU A 263 -28.00 -35.45 -12.98
N GLN A 264 -28.53 -35.44 -14.21
CA GLN A 264 -29.95 -35.17 -14.44
C GLN A 264 -30.84 -36.25 -13.80
N PRO A 265 -31.66 -35.92 -12.78
CA PRO A 265 -32.64 -36.84 -12.24
C PRO A 265 -33.84 -36.94 -13.19
N THR A 266 -34.25 -38.15 -13.51
CA THR A 266 -35.51 -38.48 -14.18
C THR A 266 -36.69 -38.23 -13.24
N SER A 267 -37.03 -36.97 -12.94
CA SER A 267 -38.27 -36.66 -12.23
C SER A 267 -38.84 -35.29 -12.61
N SER A 268 -40.15 -35.30 -12.87
CA SER A 268 -40.97 -34.22 -13.42
C SER A 268 -40.87 -32.87 -12.66
N PRO A 269 -41.03 -31.73 -13.36
CA PRO A 269 -40.82 -30.41 -12.77
C PRO A 269 -42.03 -29.95 -11.95
N THR A 270 -41.78 -29.52 -10.72
CA THR A 270 -42.70 -28.64 -9.97
C THR A 270 -42.17 -27.22 -10.07
N GLU A 271 -42.95 -26.36 -10.70
CA GLU A 271 -42.62 -24.98 -11.05
C GLU A 271 -42.53 -24.09 -9.80
N ILE A 272 -41.30 -23.73 -9.40
CA ILE A 272 -41.05 -22.68 -8.38
C ILE A 272 -40.44 -21.48 -9.10
N LYS A 273 -41.25 -20.42 -9.26
CA LYS A 273 -40.83 -19.11 -9.77
C LYS A 273 -39.95 -18.41 -8.72
N HIS A 274 -38.62 -18.51 -8.88
CA HIS A 274 -37.68 -17.71 -8.10
C HIS A 274 -37.19 -16.48 -8.88
N GLU A 275 -37.17 -15.38 -8.14
CA GLU A 275 -36.97 -13.99 -8.49
C GLU A 275 -35.63 -13.70 -9.22
N GLU A 276 -35.71 -13.25 -10.47
CA GLU A 276 -34.63 -13.19 -11.46
C GLU A 276 -33.92 -11.82 -11.53
N THR A 277 -33.75 -11.10 -10.41
CA THR A 277 -33.30 -9.68 -10.44
C THR A 277 -31.88 -9.41 -9.93
N VAL A 278 -31.19 -10.38 -9.33
CA VAL A 278 -29.80 -10.24 -8.84
C VAL A 278 -28.73 -10.42 -9.93
N PRO A 279 -28.83 -11.40 -10.86
CA PRO A 279 -27.77 -11.67 -11.84
C PRO A 279 -27.56 -10.52 -12.85
N ALA A 280 -28.65 -9.92 -13.34
CA ALA A 280 -28.60 -8.82 -14.30
C ALA A 280 -27.93 -7.55 -13.73
N ARG A 281 -28.08 -7.30 -12.43
CA ARG A 281 -27.47 -6.16 -11.73
C ARG A 281 -25.97 -6.32 -11.55
N ILE A 282 -25.51 -7.54 -11.27
CA ILE A 282 -24.08 -7.87 -11.20
C ILE A 282 -23.47 -7.72 -12.61
N ALA A 283 -24.12 -8.28 -13.63
CA ALA A 283 -23.63 -8.20 -15.01
C ALA A 283 -23.51 -6.75 -15.53
N ALA A 284 -24.46 -5.87 -15.21
CA ALA A 284 -24.42 -4.46 -15.60
C ALA A 284 -23.30 -3.67 -14.90
N ALA A 285 -23.08 -3.91 -13.60
CA ALA A 285 -21.97 -3.30 -12.86
C ALA A 285 -20.61 -3.81 -13.37
N THR A 286 -20.50 -5.11 -13.70
CA THR A 286 -19.29 -5.70 -14.29
C THR A 286 -19.02 -5.14 -15.69
N SER A 287 -20.05 -4.93 -16.52
CA SER A 287 -19.92 -4.40 -17.89
C SER A 287 -19.45 -2.93 -17.91
N ALA A 288 -20.12 -2.04 -17.15
CA ALA A 288 -19.77 -0.63 -17.08
C ALA A 288 -18.39 -0.38 -16.47
N HIS A 289 -17.90 -1.32 -15.65
CA HIS A 289 -16.59 -1.21 -15.02
C HIS A 289 -15.46 -1.88 -15.84
N ARG A 290 -15.79 -2.88 -16.68
CA ARG A 290 -14.84 -3.53 -17.60
C ARG A 290 -14.31 -2.56 -18.66
N THR A 291 -15.14 -1.64 -19.14
CA THR A 291 -14.71 -0.59 -20.08
C THR A 291 -13.75 0.41 -19.45
N ARG A 292 -13.79 0.61 -18.12
CA ARG A 292 -12.87 1.49 -17.39
C ARG A 292 -11.44 0.95 -17.34
N HIS A 293 -11.26 -0.36 -17.42
CA HIS A 293 -9.98 -1.03 -17.19
C HIS A 293 -9.11 -1.18 -18.46
N GLU A 294 -9.69 -0.99 -19.64
CA GLU A 294 -8.97 -1.14 -20.92
C GLU A 294 -8.21 0.12 -21.34
N THR A 295 -8.50 1.29 -20.75
CA THR A 295 -7.88 2.58 -21.13
C THR A 295 -7.04 3.22 -20.02
N HIS A 296 -7.14 2.77 -18.77
CA HIS A 296 -6.40 3.38 -17.67
C HIS A 296 -4.98 2.81 -17.53
N ASP A 297 -3.98 3.69 -17.66
CA ASP A 297 -2.61 3.38 -17.25
C ASP A 297 -2.60 3.04 -15.75
N ARG A 298 -2.18 1.80 -15.44
CA ARG A 298 -2.02 1.32 -14.07
C ARG A 298 -1.09 2.25 -13.30
N LYS A 299 -1.58 2.74 -12.16
CA LYS A 299 -0.85 3.72 -11.35
C LYS A 299 0.04 3.01 -10.33
N LEU A 300 1.35 3.20 -10.44
CA LEU A 300 2.32 2.79 -9.42
C LEU A 300 2.68 3.98 -8.53
N THR A 301 2.59 3.79 -7.21
CA THR A 301 3.04 4.76 -6.20
C THR A 301 4.07 4.08 -5.30
N ILE A 302 5.23 4.71 -5.10
CA ILE A 302 6.28 4.20 -4.21
C ILE A 302 6.49 5.20 -3.07
N ILE A 303 6.43 4.72 -1.83
CA ILE A 303 6.55 5.56 -0.63
C ILE A 303 7.68 5.01 0.24
N PRO A 304 8.77 5.77 0.42
CA PRO A 304 9.84 5.40 1.33
C PRO A 304 9.32 5.41 2.77
N VAL A 305 9.50 4.29 3.48
CA VAL A 305 9.02 4.16 4.86
C VAL A 305 9.68 5.14 5.83
N GLN A 306 10.91 5.59 5.55
CA GLN A 306 11.60 6.56 6.41
C GLN A 306 11.08 7.99 6.23
N VAL A 307 10.58 8.32 5.04
CA VAL A 307 10.06 9.67 4.76
C VAL A 307 8.85 9.97 5.63
N GLY A 308 7.95 9.00 5.83
CA GLY A 308 6.81 9.16 6.73
C GLY A 308 7.22 9.48 8.17
N VAL A 309 8.20 8.74 8.71
CA VAL A 309 8.72 8.98 10.08
C VAL A 309 9.34 10.37 10.18
N CYS A 310 10.17 10.75 9.21
CA CYS A 310 10.81 12.07 9.16
C CYS A 310 9.79 13.20 9.14
N CYS A 311 8.83 13.17 8.19
CA CYS A 311 7.84 14.23 8.04
C CYS A 311 6.98 14.41 9.30
N VAL A 312 6.52 13.31 9.91
CA VAL A 312 5.72 13.41 11.15
C VAL A 312 6.56 13.91 12.32
N THR A 313 7.82 13.48 12.42
CA THR A 313 8.75 13.98 13.46
C THR A 313 9.00 15.47 13.30
N LEU A 314 9.28 15.94 12.09
CA LEU A 314 9.49 17.36 11.80
C LEU A 314 8.23 18.20 12.07
N LEU A 315 7.05 17.68 11.73
CA LEU A 315 5.78 18.36 12.03
C LEU A 315 5.57 18.52 13.53
N VAL A 316 5.80 17.45 14.31
CA VAL A 316 5.68 17.50 15.78
C VAL A 316 6.73 18.44 16.39
N LEU A 317 7.98 18.35 15.97
CA LEU A 317 9.05 19.22 16.47
C LEU A 317 8.81 20.68 16.11
N GLY A 318 8.39 20.97 14.87
CA GLY A 318 8.04 22.32 14.43
C GLY A 318 6.89 22.90 15.27
N PHE A 319 5.86 22.10 15.54
CA PHE A 319 4.78 22.51 16.43
C PHE A 319 5.25 22.81 17.85
N LEU A 320 6.11 21.96 18.42
CA LEU A 320 6.68 22.18 19.76
C LEU A 320 7.55 23.44 19.83
N VAL A 321 8.35 23.71 18.79
CA VAL A 321 9.16 24.94 18.68
C VAL A 321 8.27 26.18 18.60
N LEU A 322 7.19 26.12 17.83
CA LEU A 322 6.24 27.25 17.72
C LEU A 322 5.53 27.50 19.06
N ILE A 323 5.16 26.45 19.80
CA ILE A 323 4.61 26.60 21.14
C ILE A 323 5.66 27.21 22.08
N SER A 324 6.88 26.66 22.10
CA SER A 324 7.91 27.12 23.03
C SER A 324 8.30 28.57 22.77
N ALA A 325 8.38 28.98 21.50
CA ALA A 325 8.65 30.36 21.12
C ALA A 325 7.60 31.35 21.65
N ARG A 326 6.34 30.93 21.73
CA ARG A 326 5.28 31.75 22.33
C ARG A 326 5.29 31.69 23.85
N VAL A 327 5.67 30.56 24.45
CA VAL A 327 5.90 30.49 25.91
C VAL A 327 7.07 31.39 26.34
N MET A 328 8.08 31.63 25.48
CA MET A 328 9.18 32.57 25.76
C MET A 328 8.72 34.01 26.02
N GLU A 329 7.54 34.41 25.55
CA GLU A 329 6.99 35.75 25.83
C GLU A 329 6.56 35.89 27.31
N PHE A 330 6.37 34.76 28.02
CA PHE A 330 5.78 34.74 29.38
C PHE A 330 6.74 34.22 30.46
N VAL A 331 7.83 33.57 30.07
CA VAL A 331 8.81 32.97 30.98
C VAL A 331 10.15 33.64 30.74
N ASP A 332 10.97 33.78 31.80
CA ASP A 332 12.31 34.34 31.72
C ASP A 332 13.06 33.82 30.48
N HIS A 333 13.45 34.74 29.59
CA HIS A 333 14.14 34.42 28.34
C HIS A 333 15.39 33.56 28.56
N ASN A 334 16.08 33.76 29.68
CA ASN A 334 17.27 32.98 30.03
C ASN A 334 16.97 31.49 30.26
N LEU A 335 15.73 31.17 30.67
CA LEU A 335 15.32 29.79 30.90
C LEU A 335 14.88 29.10 29.61
N VAL A 336 14.09 29.75 28.75
CA VAL A 336 13.40 29.06 27.63
C VAL A 336 14.14 29.14 26.29
N ALA A 337 14.95 30.18 26.06
CA ALA A 337 15.72 30.32 24.82
C ALA A 337 16.68 29.13 24.55
N PRO A 338 17.41 28.59 25.55
CA PRO A 338 18.27 27.42 25.35
C PRO A 338 17.48 26.18 24.89
N PHE A 339 16.31 25.90 25.49
CA PHE A 339 15.49 24.74 25.13
C PHE A 339 14.90 24.87 23.72
N THR A 340 14.44 26.06 23.34
CA THR A 340 13.92 26.31 22.00
C THR A 340 15.03 26.18 20.95
N GLY A 341 16.21 26.73 21.24
CA GLY A 341 17.39 26.57 20.38
C GLY A 341 17.82 25.10 20.22
N LEU A 342 17.83 24.33 21.32
CA LEU A 342 18.14 22.89 21.29
C LEU A 342 17.07 22.08 20.51
N ALA A 343 15.79 22.41 20.66
CA ALA A 343 14.72 21.77 19.93
C ALA A 343 14.81 22.03 18.42
N TYR A 344 15.07 23.29 18.03
CA TYR A 344 15.30 23.66 16.63
C TYR A 344 16.54 22.97 16.05
N LEU A 345 17.67 23.02 16.75
CA LEU A 345 18.89 22.32 16.33
C LEU A 345 18.66 20.81 16.20
N GLY A 346 17.96 20.20 17.15
CA GLY A 346 17.56 18.80 17.11
C GLY A 346 16.70 18.47 15.89
N GLY A 347 15.73 19.33 15.57
CA GLY A 347 14.90 19.24 14.35
C GLY A 347 15.73 19.32 13.07
N CYS A 348 16.65 20.29 12.96
CA CYS A 348 17.56 20.42 11.83
C CYS A 348 18.45 19.18 11.68
N VAL A 349 19.07 18.71 12.76
CA VAL A 349 19.92 17.50 12.76
C VAL A 349 19.10 16.27 12.35
N ALA A 350 17.89 16.11 12.88
CA ALA A 350 16.99 15.00 12.52
C ALA A 350 16.59 15.06 11.03
N GLY A 351 16.27 16.24 10.51
CA GLY A 351 15.99 16.49 9.10
C GLY A 351 17.18 16.12 8.21
N CYS A 352 18.37 16.66 8.50
CA CYS A 352 19.60 16.35 7.77
C CYS A 352 19.94 14.86 7.79
N ARG A 353 19.83 14.19 8.96
CA ARG A 353 20.05 12.74 9.07
C ARG A 353 19.05 11.95 8.25
N SER A 354 17.78 12.37 8.23
CA SER A 354 16.73 11.72 7.45
C SER A 354 16.94 11.88 5.95
N CYS A 355 17.31 13.07 5.48
CA CYS A 355 17.66 13.31 4.07
C CYS A 355 18.89 12.50 3.64
N ARG A 356 19.95 12.47 4.47
CA ARG A 356 21.14 11.64 4.22
C ARG A 356 20.78 10.16 4.17
N ARG A 357 19.95 9.69 5.10
CA ARG A 357 19.50 8.29 5.13
C ARG A 357 18.68 7.93 3.90
N TYR A 358 17.71 8.78 3.51
CA TYR A 358 16.94 8.62 2.30
C TYR A 358 17.83 8.53 1.05
N SER A 359 18.81 9.43 0.92
CA SER A 359 19.77 9.41 -0.18
C SER A 359 20.58 8.10 -0.23
N GLN A 360 21.08 7.64 0.92
CA GLN A 360 21.80 6.36 1.03
C GLN A 360 20.91 5.18 0.63
N ASP A 361 19.69 5.13 1.14
CA ASP A 361 18.74 4.06 0.83
C ASP A 361 18.35 4.10 -0.65
N ARG A 362 18.25 5.28 -1.26
CA ARG A 362 17.97 5.44 -2.69
C ARG A 362 19.10 4.92 -3.56
N LEU A 363 20.35 5.22 -3.20
CA LEU A 363 21.53 4.66 -3.87
C LEU A 363 21.57 3.14 -3.74
N GLU A 364 21.27 2.63 -2.56
CA GLU A 364 21.22 1.19 -2.30
C GLU A 364 20.12 0.50 -3.10
N LEU A 365 18.91 1.08 -3.16
CA LEU A 365 17.84 0.57 -4.01
C LEU A 365 18.25 0.48 -5.48
N ASN A 366 18.93 1.49 -6.02
CA ASN A 366 19.40 1.45 -7.41
C ASN A 366 20.43 0.34 -7.63
N LYS A 367 21.32 0.11 -6.66
CA LYS A 367 22.28 -1.01 -6.71
C LYS A 367 21.57 -2.35 -6.65
N GLN A 368 20.58 -2.49 -5.77
CA GLN A 368 19.81 -3.73 -5.60
C GLN A 368 19.03 -4.07 -6.88
N ILE A 369 18.34 -3.11 -7.50
CA ILE A 369 17.63 -3.34 -8.76
C ILE A 369 18.61 -3.69 -9.88
N ALA A 370 19.69 -2.90 -10.03
CA ALA A 370 20.67 -3.11 -11.10
C ALA A 370 21.38 -4.48 -11.00
N ARG A 371 21.61 -4.98 -9.78
CA ARG A 371 22.27 -6.26 -9.51
C ARG A 371 21.30 -7.39 -9.18
N PHE A 372 19.99 -7.15 -9.29
CA PHE A 372 18.99 -8.12 -8.89
C PHE A 372 19.16 -9.41 -9.69
N THR A 373 19.24 -10.55 -9.02
CA THR A 373 19.10 -11.86 -9.65
C THR A 373 18.06 -12.69 -8.92
N VAL A 374 17.31 -13.51 -9.65
CA VAL A 374 16.33 -14.45 -9.07
C VAL A 374 17.02 -15.40 -8.10
N SER A 375 18.26 -15.82 -8.40
CA SER A 375 19.04 -16.72 -7.54
C SER A 375 19.47 -16.10 -6.20
N SER A 376 19.86 -14.82 -6.19
CA SER A 376 20.30 -14.12 -4.97
C SER A 376 19.15 -13.53 -4.14
N ALA A 377 17.97 -13.34 -4.74
CA ALA A 377 16.80 -12.83 -4.05
C ALA A 377 16.36 -13.74 -2.90
N HIS A 378 15.95 -13.15 -1.78
CA HIS A 378 15.49 -13.85 -0.59
C HIS A 378 14.02 -14.27 -0.74
N CYS A 379 13.72 -15.50 -0.35
CA CYS A 379 12.36 -16.02 -0.19
C CYS A 379 12.07 -16.25 1.29
N HIS A 380 10.79 -16.28 1.67
CA HIS A 380 10.43 -16.63 3.03
C HIS A 380 10.53 -18.15 3.24
N ALA A 381 9.92 -18.92 2.34
CA ALA A 381 10.12 -20.36 2.24
C ALA A 381 10.96 -20.70 0.99
N PRO A 382 11.85 -21.70 1.05
CA PRO A 382 12.57 -22.17 -0.14
C PRO A 382 11.65 -22.65 -1.27
N GLN A 383 10.47 -23.18 -0.92
CA GLN A 383 9.46 -23.66 -1.86
C GLN A 383 8.87 -22.53 -2.72
N ASP A 384 8.70 -21.33 -2.15
CA ASP A 384 8.22 -20.14 -2.88
C ASP A 384 9.11 -19.82 -4.08
N ARG A 385 10.42 -20.07 -3.96
CA ARG A 385 11.39 -19.78 -5.02
C ARG A 385 11.09 -20.59 -6.27
N GLU A 386 10.92 -21.90 -6.10
CA GLU A 386 10.70 -22.83 -7.21
C GLU A 386 9.34 -22.58 -7.87
N PHE A 387 8.32 -22.24 -7.07
CA PHE A 387 7.04 -21.78 -7.59
C PHE A 387 7.17 -20.49 -8.41
N ILE A 388 7.79 -19.45 -7.85
CA ILE A 388 7.94 -18.15 -8.55
C ILE A 388 8.77 -18.31 -9.82
N LYS A 389 9.82 -19.13 -9.82
CA LYS A 389 10.60 -19.44 -11.02
C LYS A 389 9.75 -20.10 -12.11
N ALA A 390 8.93 -21.09 -11.77
CA ALA A 390 8.04 -21.73 -12.74
C ALA A 390 7.04 -20.73 -13.32
N VAL A 391 6.49 -19.84 -12.50
CA VAL A 391 5.59 -18.77 -12.95
C VAL A 391 6.33 -17.76 -13.84
N ILE A 392 7.55 -17.35 -13.46
CA ILE A 392 8.39 -16.46 -14.27
C ILE A 392 8.71 -17.10 -15.63
N ALA A 393 9.14 -18.37 -15.64
CA ALA A 393 9.41 -19.13 -16.86
C ALA A 393 8.23 -19.07 -17.80
N HIS A 394 7.02 -19.29 -17.28
CA HIS A 394 5.82 -19.27 -18.09
C HIS A 394 5.42 -17.89 -18.60
N LEU A 395 5.57 -16.84 -17.78
CA LEU A 395 5.14 -15.49 -18.15
C LEU A 395 6.11 -14.81 -19.11
N TYR A 396 7.41 -15.03 -18.91
CA TYR A 396 8.48 -14.29 -19.56
C TYR A 396 9.20 -15.08 -20.66
N SER A 397 9.10 -16.41 -20.69
CA SER A 397 9.71 -17.22 -21.76
C SER A 397 8.72 -17.46 -22.90
N GLU A 398 9.19 -17.37 -24.14
CA GLU A 398 8.43 -17.82 -25.32
C GLU A 398 8.50 -19.34 -25.50
N THR A 399 9.62 -19.94 -25.09
CA THR A 399 9.93 -21.37 -25.27
C THR A 399 9.58 -22.22 -24.05
N LEU A 400 9.04 -21.61 -22.99
CA LEU A 400 8.85 -22.21 -21.66
C LEU A 400 10.15 -22.68 -20.99
N ASN A 401 11.31 -22.28 -21.52
CA ASN A 401 12.60 -22.52 -20.88
C ASN A 401 12.73 -21.60 -19.65
N GLU A 402 12.96 -22.20 -18.48
CA GLU A 402 13.12 -21.49 -17.21
C GLU A 402 14.27 -20.48 -17.23
N ILE A 403 15.41 -20.83 -17.85
CA ILE A 403 16.59 -19.97 -17.90
C ILE A 403 16.28 -18.70 -18.69
N ASP A 404 15.63 -18.85 -19.85
CA ASP A 404 15.29 -17.74 -20.74
C ASP A 404 14.24 -16.82 -20.07
N GLY A 405 13.22 -17.41 -19.42
CA GLY A 405 12.20 -16.64 -18.70
C GLY A 405 12.76 -15.88 -17.50
N ILE A 406 13.67 -16.50 -16.74
CA ILE A 406 14.38 -15.82 -15.64
C ILE A 406 15.22 -14.65 -16.18
N ALA A 407 15.98 -14.86 -17.26
CA ALA A 407 16.80 -13.82 -17.86
C ALA A 407 15.95 -12.64 -18.35
N ALA A 408 14.83 -12.91 -19.03
CA ALA A 408 13.89 -11.90 -19.48
C ALA A 408 13.24 -11.13 -18.31
N PHE A 409 12.83 -11.83 -17.25
CA PHE A 409 12.30 -11.20 -16.04
C PHE A 409 13.32 -10.28 -15.34
N GLU A 410 14.57 -10.74 -15.18
CA GLU A 410 15.64 -9.93 -14.61
C GLU A 410 15.93 -8.70 -15.47
N GLN A 411 15.87 -8.83 -16.81
CA GLN A 411 15.99 -7.70 -17.72
C GLN A 411 14.85 -6.69 -17.53
N VAL A 412 13.60 -7.14 -17.37
CA VAL A 412 12.44 -6.27 -17.10
C VAL A 412 12.61 -5.51 -15.79
N LEU A 413 13.11 -6.16 -14.73
CA LEU A 413 13.42 -5.49 -13.46
C LEU A 413 14.52 -4.43 -13.61
N ARG A 414 15.65 -4.79 -14.21
CA ARG A 414 16.82 -3.91 -14.35
C ARG A 414 16.58 -2.72 -15.28
N SER A 415 15.65 -2.86 -16.23
CA SER A 415 15.33 -1.79 -17.19
C SER A 415 14.04 -1.06 -16.80
N ARG A 416 12.88 -1.68 -17.03
CA ARG A 416 11.57 -1.06 -16.93
C ARG A 416 11.20 -0.70 -15.50
N VAL A 417 11.44 -1.59 -14.54
CA VAL A 417 11.13 -1.27 -13.13
C VAL A 417 12.04 -0.17 -12.62
N LEU A 418 13.34 -0.23 -12.91
CA LEU A 418 14.28 0.84 -12.56
C LEU A 418 13.85 2.20 -13.14
N GLN A 419 13.48 2.26 -14.42
CA GLN A 419 12.99 3.49 -15.06
C GLN A 419 11.73 4.04 -14.39
N ASN A 420 10.78 3.17 -14.01
CA ASN A 420 9.57 3.60 -13.30
C ASN A 420 9.88 4.10 -11.89
N VAL A 421 10.79 3.44 -11.18
CA VAL A 421 11.25 3.86 -9.86
C VAL A 421 11.94 5.23 -9.95
N ASP A 422 12.81 5.44 -10.94
CA ASP A 422 13.47 6.72 -11.21
C ASP A 422 12.48 7.81 -11.59
N LYS A 423 11.47 7.50 -12.39
CA LYS A 423 10.39 8.45 -12.73
C LYS A 423 9.57 8.87 -11.51
N ILE A 424 9.28 7.95 -10.59
CA ILE A 424 8.41 8.20 -9.43
C ILE A 424 9.17 8.90 -8.30
N LEU A 425 10.37 8.43 -7.98
CA LEU A 425 11.17 8.95 -6.87
C LEU A 425 12.05 10.15 -7.26
N GLY A 426 12.09 10.49 -8.55
CA GLY A 426 13.03 11.45 -9.11
C GLY A 426 14.40 10.86 -9.38
N SER A 427 15.25 11.67 -10.04
CA SER A 427 16.64 11.33 -10.32
C SER A 427 17.44 11.19 -9.02
N ARG A 428 18.67 10.67 -9.09
CA ARG A 428 19.50 10.31 -7.92
C ARG A 428 19.72 11.44 -6.89
N LEU A 429 19.51 12.69 -7.27
CA LEU A 429 19.68 13.87 -6.43
C LEU A 429 18.37 14.60 -6.11
N ASP A 430 17.24 14.18 -6.69
CA ASP A 430 15.97 14.84 -6.47
C ASP A 430 15.44 14.44 -5.09
N VAL A 431 15.48 15.38 -4.16
CA VAL A 431 14.62 15.32 -2.98
C VAL A 431 13.20 15.45 -3.52
N PRO A 432 12.28 14.50 -3.23
CA PRO A 432 10.91 14.58 -3.71
C PRO A 432 10.35 15.97 -3.42
N TRP A 433 9.86 16.70 -4.43
CA TRP A 433 9.30 18.05 -4.24
C TRP A 433 8.23 18.14 -3.13
N ARG A 434 7.57 17.01 -2.85
CA ARG A 434 6.64 16.86 -1.72
C ARG A 434 7.28 17.01 -0.34
N LEU A 435 8.57 16.69 -0.19
CA LEU A 435 9.36 16.98 1.02
C LEU A 435 9.74 18.46 1.09
N ILE A 436 10.03 19.10 -0.06
CA ILE A 436 10.38 20.53 -0.12
C ILE A 436 9.20 21.41 0.26
N MET A 437 7.97 21.06 -0.17
CA MET A 437 6.77 21.81 0.21
C MET A 437 6.59 21.86 1.74
N VAL A 438 6.88 20.79 2.48
CA VAL A 438 6.81 20.80 3.96
C VAL A 438 7.81 21.78 4.58
N VAL A 439 8.98 21.96 3.97
CA VAL A 439 10.01 22.89 4.44
C VAL A 439 9.69 24.33 4.06
N MET A 440 9.14 24.57 2.87
CA MET A 440 8.83 25.93 2.38
C MET A 440 7.63 26.58 3.07
N PHE A 441 6.71 25.81 3.66
CA PHE A 441 5.61 26.35 4.46
C PHE A 441 5.96 26.57 5.96
N SER A 442 7.20 26.30 6.37
CA SER A 442 7.68 26.49 7.75
C SER A 442 8.60 27.69 7.97
N GLN A 443 8.78 28.52 6.94
CA GLN A 443 9.44 29.83 7.00
C GLN A 443 8.40 30.90 6.70
#